data_AF-A0A376TNH4-F1
#
_entry.id   AF-A0A376TNH4-F1
#
_cell.length_a   1.000
_cell.length_b   1.000
_cell.length_c   1.000
_cell.angle_alpha   90.00
_cell.angle_beta   90.00
_cell.angle_gamma   90.00
#
_symmetry.space_group_name_H-M   'P 1'
#
loop_
_entity.id
_entity.type
_entity.pdbx_description
1 polymer ?
#
loop_
_entity_poly.entity_id
_entity_poly.type
_entity_poly.pdbx_seq_one_letter_code
_entity_poly.pdbx_strand_id
1 'polypeptide(L)'
;MLHAQVEAGSLCPITMTFAATPLLLQMLPAPFQDWTTPLLSDRYDSHLLPGGQKRGLLIGMGMTEKQGGSDVMSNTTRAERLEDGSYRLVGHKWFFLVPQSDAHLVLAQTTGGLSCFFVPRFLPDGQRNAIRLERLKDKLGNRSNASCRSGVSGCHWLVVGAGRGRNSSDPEMGGMTRFDCALGSHAMMRRAFFAGDLSCTSTPCFW
;
A
#
# COMPACT_ATOMS: atom_id res chain seq x y z
N MET A 1 -4.52 -9.35 -17.00
CA MET A 1 -4.94 -7.98 -16.63
C MET A 1 -4.87 -7.09 -17.87
N LEU A 2 -5.99 -6.56 -18.37
CA LEU A 2 -6.00 -5.74 -19.61
C LEU A 2 -5.47 -4.32 -19.40
N HIS A 3 -5.82 -3.67 -18.28
CA HIS A 3 -5.43 -2.29 -17.96
C HIS A 3 -3.91 -2.05 -18.03
N ALA A 4 -3.11 -3.05 -17.66
CA ALA A 4 -1.64 -3.02 -17.70
C ALA A 4 -1.03 -2.86 -19.11
N GLN A 5 -1.83 -2.97 -20.18
CA GLN A 5 -1.43 -2.64 -21.55
C GLN A 5 -1.60 -1.14 -21.89
N VAL A 6 -2.21 -0.36 -21.00
CA VAL A 6 -2.52 1.07 -21.17
C VAL A 6 -1.74 1.93 -20.17
N GLU A 7 -1.86 1.64 -18.88
CA GLU A 7 -1.13 2.35 -17.81
C GLU A 7 -0.85 1.37 -16.65
N ALA A 8 0.33 1.50 -16.05
CA ALA A 8 0.85 0.53 -15.07
C ALA A 8 1.05 1.11 -13.66
N GLY A 9 1.11 2.44 -13.50
CA GLY A 9 1.26 3.07 -12.20
C GLY A 9 -0.03 3.09 -11.37
N SER A 10 -1.18 3.29 -12.02
CA SER A 10 -2.52 3.20 -11.40
C SER A 10 -2.83 1.79 -10.88
N LEU A 11 -2.12 0.76 -11.34
CA LEU A 11 -2.26 -0.60 -10.80
C LEU A 11 -1.71 -0.71 -9.39
N CYS A 12 -0.71 0.09 -9.00
CA CYS A 12 -0.10 0.01 -7.68
C CYS A 12 -1.11 0.17 -6.52
N PRO A 13 -1.99 1.20 -6.49
CA PRO A 13 -3.08 1.25 -5.52
C PRO A 13 -4.07 0.08 -5.64
N ILE A 14 -4.38 -0.38 -6.85
CA ILE A 14 -5.33 -1.48 -7.06
C ILE A 14 -4.78 -2.80 -6.51
N THR A 15 -3.57 -3.20 -6.90
CA THR A 15 -2.87 -4.40 -6.41
C THR A 15 -2.67 -4.40 -4.90
N MET A 16 -2.29 -3.25 -4.30
CA MET A 16 -2.17 -3.17 -2.84
C MET A 16 -3.52 -3.25 -2.13
N THR A 17 -4.57 -2.63 -2.67
CA THR A 17 -5.92 -2.68 -2.08
C THR A 17 -6.51 -4.08 -2.21
N PHE A 18 -6.47 -4.69 -3.41
CA PHE A 18 -6.90 -6.06 -3.66
C PHE A 18 -6.24 -7.07 -2.72
N ALA A 19 -4.93 -6.97 -2.52
CA ALA A 19 -4.20 -7.87 -1.63
C ALA A 19 -4.45 -7.61 -0.13
N ALA A 20 -4.84 -6.39 0.26
CA ALA A 20 -5.07 -6.01 1.65
C ALA A 20 -6.53 -6.20 2.11
N THR A 21 -7.52 -6.05 1.22
CA THR A 21 -8.95 -6.12 1.56
C THR A 21 -9.35 -7.42 2.26
N PRO A 22 -8.95 -8.63 1.82
CA PRO A 22 -9.30 -9.89 2.51
C PRO A 22 -8.80 -9.95 3.96
N LEU A 23 -7.61 -9.40 4.22
CA LEU A 23 -7.02 -9.31 5.56
C LEU A 23 -7.72 -8.27 6.42
N LEU A 24 -8.06 -7.10 5.85
CA LEU A 24 -8.78 -6.04 6.56
C LEU A 24 -10.21 -6.47 6.92
N LEU A 25 -10.94 -7.15 6.04
CA LEU A 25 -12.30 -7.64 6.33
C LEU A 25 -12.34 -8.65 7.50
N GLN A 26 -11.23 -9.34 7.77
CA GLN A 26 -11.08 -10.26 8.91
C GLN A 26 -10.53 -9.59 10.18
N MET A 27 -9.73 -8.53 10.06
CA MET A 27 -8.95 -7.93 11.15
C MET A 27 -9.19 -6.43 11.35
N LEU A 28 -10.32 -5.92 10.85
CA LEU A 28 -10.69 -4.50 10.88
C LEU A 28 -10.85 -3.99 12.33
N PRO A 29 -10.10 -2.96 12.78
CA PRO A 29 -10.23 -2.47 14.14
C PRO A 29 -11.63 -1.90 14.39
N ALA A 30 -12.17 -2.11 15.60
CA ALA A 30 -13.55 -1.74 15.94
C ALA A 30 -13.97 -0.29 15.58
N PRO A 31 -13.11 0.76 15.70
CA PRO A 31 -13.47 2.12 15.31
C PRO A 31 -13.60 2.39 13.80
N PHE A 32 -13.36 1.39 12.94
CA PHE A 32 -13.37 1.53 11.47
C PHE A 32 -14.27 0.48 10.78
N GLN A 33 -15.14 -0.22 11.52
CA GLN A 33 -16.01 -1.29 10.99
C GLN A 33 -16.94 -0.84 9.85
N ASP A 34 -17.27 0.46 9.82
CA ASP A 34 -17.97 1.15 8.74
C ASP A 34 -17.23 1.12 7.38
N TRP A 35 -15.91 0.86 7.37
CA TRP A 35 -15.12 0.71 6.14
C TRP A 35 -15.46 -0.56 5.35
N THR A 36 -16.16 -1.53 5.95
CA THR A 36 -16.56 -2.79 5.30
C THR A 36 -17.32 -2.54 3.98
N THR A 37 -18.25 -1.58 3.97
CA THR A 37 -19.03 -1.23 2.78
C THR A 37 -18.17 -0.60 1.67
N PRO A 38 -17.41 0.49 1.90
CA PRO A 38 -16.58 1.09 0.85
C PRO A 38 -15.35 0.24 0.46
N LEU A 39 -14.84 -0.67 1.30
CA LEU A 39 -13.83 -1.68 0.91
C LEU A 39 -14.35 -2.67 -0.14
N LEU A 40 -15.66 -2.89 -0.20
CA LEU A 40 -16.35 -3.81 -1.12
C LEU A 40 -17.05 -3.09 -2.29
N SER A 41 -16.77 -1.78 -2.47
CA SER A 41 -17.41 -0.94 -3.49
C SER A 41 -16.77 -1.05 -4.88
N ASP A 42 -17.53 -0.64 -5.90
CA ASP A 42 -17.03 -0.40 -7.27
C ASP A 42 -16.68 1.08 -7.52
N ARG A 43 -16.55 1.91 -6.47
CA ARG A 43 -16.49 3.38 -6.58
C ARG A 43 -15.15 3.94 -6.10
N TYR A 44 -14.29 4.35 -7.04
CA TYR A 44 -13.16 5.21 -6.69
C TYR A 44 -13.67 6.53 -6.09
N ASP A 45 -13.10 6.92 -4.94
CA ASP A 45 -13.39 8.18 -4.29
C ASP A 45 -12.09 8.92 -3.90
N SER A 46 -11.94 10.14 -4.40
CA SER A 46 -10.74 10.98 -4.25
C SER A 46 -10.84 12.02 -3.13
N HIS A 47 -11.98 12.13 -2.43
CA HIS A 47 -12.17 13.18 -1.43
C HIS A 47 -11.23 13.03 -0.23
N LEU A 48 -10.82 14.18 0.32
CA LEU A 48 -9.93 14.28 1.46
C LEU A 48 -10.72 14.14 2.79
N LEU A 49 -11.34 12.98 2.98
CA LEU A 49 -12.24 12.68 4.11
C LEU A 49 -11.79 11.41 4.87
N PRO A 50 -12.25 11.20 6.12
CA PRO A 50 -12.14 9.92 6.81
C PRO A 50 -12.82 8.79 6.01
N GLY A 51 -12.23 7.58 6.04
CA GLY A 51 -12.61 6.50 5.13
C GLY A 51 -14.08 6.08 5.17
N GLY A 52 -14.71 6.07 6.34
CA GLY A 52 -16.14 5.75 6.51
C GLY A 52 -17.10 6.75 5.85
N GLN A 53 -16.62 7.94 5.50
CA GLN A 53 -17.39 8.98 4.80
C GLN A 53 -17.19 8.93 3.28
N LYS A 54 -16.38 7.99 2.77
CA LYS A 54 -16.08 7.82 1.35
C LYS A 54 -16.89 6.69 0.74
N ARG A 55 -17.15 6.77 -0.58
CA ARG A 55 -17.86 5.71 -1.32
C ARG A 55 -17.00 4.49 -1.62
N GLY A 56 -15.68 4.64 -1.59
CA GLY A 56 -14.69 3.59 -1.75
C GLY A 56 -13.29 4.01 -1.31
N LEU A 57 -12.42 3.03 -1.14
CA LEU A 57 -11.14 3.18 -0.41
C LEU A 57 -9.95 2.65 -1.19
N LEU A 58 -8.77 3.21 -0.89
CA LEU A 58 -7.48 2.67 -1.31
C LEU A 58 -6.61 2.35 -0.10
N ILE A 59 -5.93 1.20 -0.12
CA ILE A 59 -5.03 0.75 0.94
C ILE A 59 -3.61 0.67 0.39
N GLY A 60 -2.66 1.28 1.10
CA GLY A 60 -1.24 1.25 0.78
C GLY A 60 -0.43 0.33 1.70
N MET A 61 0.87 0.20 1.42
CA MET A 61 1.79 -0.61 2.23
C MET A 61 3.05 0.18 2.59
N GLY A 62 3.47 0.08 3.85
CA GLY A 62 4.62 0.78 4.46
C GLY A 62 5.60 -0.20 5.09
N MET A 63 6.28 -0.98 4.26
CA MET A 63 7.19 -2.04 4.72
C MET A 63 8.64 -1.56 4.80
N THR A 64 9.19 -1.09 3.67
CA THR A 64 10.60 -0.77 3.42
C THR A 64 11.14 0.45 4.18
N GLU A 65 12.33 0.30 4.76
CA GLU A 65 13.10 1.38 5.38
C GLU A 65 14.41 1.67 4.60
N LYS A 66 15.32 2.49 5.17
CA LYS A 66 16.54 2.93 4.47
C LYS A 66 17.56 1.81 4.36
N GLN A 67 17.65 1.02 5.41
CA GLN A 67 18.61 -0.06 5.66
C GLN A 67 18.16 -1.40 5.05
N GLY A 68 16.86 -1.57 4.76
CA GLY A 68 16.32 -2.84 4.28
C GLY A 68 14.93 -2.70 3.65
N GLY A 69 14.73 -3.45 2.57
CA GLY A 69 13.42 -3.72 1.96
C GLY A 69 13.12 -5.22 1.92
N SER A 70 14.10 -6.04 1.52
CA SER A 70 14.00 -7.51 1.56
C SER A 70 14.08 -8.04 3.00
N ASP A 71 15.02 -7.53 3.80
CA ASP A 71 15.07 -7.80 5.23
C ASP A 71 14.24 -6.76 6.00
N VAL A 72 12.96 -7.09 6.21
CA VAL A 72 12.05 -6.31 7.06
C VAL A 72 12.27 -6.51 8.56
N MET A 73 13.10 -7.48 8.98
CA MET A 73 13.46 -7.65 10.40
C MET A 73 14.44 -6.56 10.85
N SER A 74 15.25 -6.01 9.93
CA SER A 74 16.07 -4.82 10.14
C SER A 74 15.29 -3.52 10.38
N ASN A 75 13.94 -3.52 10.33
CA ASN A 75 13.13 -2.32 10.52
C ASN A 75 13.36 -1.67 11.90
N THR A 76 13.45 -0.34 11.90
CA THR A 76 13.76 0.50 13.06
C THR A 76 12.57 1.34 13.52
N THR A 77 11.50 1.45 12.74
CA THR A 77 10.23 2.04 13.20
C THR A 77 9.72 1.28 14.42
N ARG A 78 9.51 1.96 15.55
CA ARG A 78 9.02 1.38 16.79
C ARG A 78 7.53 1.64 16.97
N ALA A 79 6.86 0.75 17.69
CA ALA A 79 5.45 0.84 18.06
C ALA A 79 5.29 0.60 19.57
N GLU A 80 4.90 1.64 20.30
CA GLU A 80 4.75 1.64 21.75
C GLU A 80 3.25 1.61 22.13
N ARG A 81 2.82 0.66 22.95
CA ARG A 81 1.41 0.53 23.34
C ARG A 81 1.00 1.64 24.31
N LEU A 82 -0.17 2.24 24.11
CA LEU A 82 -0.76 3.20 25.06
C LEU A 82 -1.84 2.55 25.96
N GLU A 83 -2.39 3.34 26.88
CA GLU A 83 -3.41 2.97 27.86
C GLU A 83 -4.71 2.50 27.20
N ASP A 84 -5.17 3.21 26.18
CA ASP A 84 -6.35 2.88 25.35
C ASP A 84 -6.16 1.60 24.49
N GLY A 85 -4.96 1.02 24.47
CA GLY A 85 -4.61 -0.16 23.68
C GLY A 85 -4.15 0.14 22.24
N SER A 86 -4.05 1.42 21.87
CA SER A 86 -3.44 1.87 20.64
C SER A 86 -1.92 1.65 20.64
N TYR A 87 -1.27 1.98 19.52
CA TYR A 87 0.19 1.97 19.41
C TYR A 87 0.68 3.28 18.78
N ARG A 88 1.60 3.96 19.46
CA ARG A 88 2.32 5.12 18.95
C ARG A 88 3.46 4.65 18.05
N LEU A 89 3.38 4.96 16.76
CA LEU A 89 4.45 4.62 15.80
C LEU A 89 5.43 5.79 15.65
N VAL A 90 6.73 5.49 15.76
CA VAL A 90 7.82 6.46 15.58
C VAL A 90 8.88 5.85 14.67
N GLY A 91 9.15 6.49 13.52
CA GLY A 91 10.12 6.03 12.54
C GLY A 91 9.96 6.67 11.17
N HIS A 92 10.32 5.94 10.12
CA HIS A 92 10.19 6.36 8.72
C HIS A 92 9.86 5.18 7.82
N LYS A 93 9.31 5.44 6.63
CA LYS A 93 9.31 4.48 5.53
C LYS A 93 9.95 5.10 4.29
N TRP A 94 10.88 4.36 3.71
CA TRP A 94 11.78 4.86 2.66
C TRP A 94 11.16 4.79 1.28
N PHE A 95 10.31 3.78 1.04
CA PHE A 95 9.38 3.76 -0.08
C PHE A 95 7.97 3.58 0.49
N PHE A 96 7.24 4.68 0.53
CA PHE A 96 5.84 4.75 0.94
C PHE A 96 5.01 5.03 -0.30
N LEU A 97 4.27 4.01 -0.76
CA LEU A 97 3.52 4.01 -2.01
C LEU A 97 2.11 4.55 -1.78
N VAL A 98 1.57 5.27 -2.75
CA VAL A 98 0.21 5.83 -2.72
C VAL A 98 -0.06 6.59 -1.40
N PRO A 99 0.66 7.70 -1.14
CA PRO A 99 0.50 8.48 0.10
C PRO A 99 -0.89 9.12 0.27
N GLN A 100 -1.74 9.04 -0.76
CA GLN A 100 -3.15 9.44 -0.70
C GLN A 100 -4.10 8.30 -0.30
N SER A 101 -3.63 7.05 -0.14
CA SER A 101 -4.45 5.94 0.37
C SER A 101 -5.07 6.28 1.73
N ASP A 102 -6.23 5.71 1.98
CA ASP A 102 -7.04 6.01 3.17
C ASP A 102 -6.48 5.32 4.42
N ALA A 103 -5.79 4.20 4.26
CA ALA A 103 -4.90 3.62 5.26
C ALA A 103 -3.67 2.96 4.63
N HIS A 104 -2.65 2.70 5.45
CA HIS A 104 -1.49 1.89 5.10
C HIS A 104 -1.31 0.73 6.07
N LEU A 105 -0.96 -0.46 5.56
CA LEU A 105 -0.44 -1.55 6.37
C LEU A 105 1.07 -1.35 6.58
N VAL A 106 1.48 -1.11 7.83
CA VAL A 106 2.85 -0.66 8.18
C VAL A 106 3.53 -1.67 9.10
N LEU A 107 4.80 -2.01 8.81
CA LEU A 107 5.60 -2.88 9.68
C LEU A 107 6.40 -2.07 10.71
N ALA A 108 6.27 -2.41 12.00
CA ALA A 108 7.02 -1.76 13.09
C ALA A 108 7.38 -2.75 14.21
N GLN A 109 8.40 -2.43 14.99
CA GLN A 109 8.92 -3.23 16.11
C GLN A 109 8.15 -2.95 17.40
N THR A 110 7.67 -3.99 18.07
CA THR A 110 7.15 -3.96 19.44
C THR A 110 8.14 -4.61 20.41
N THR A 111 7.83 -4.64 21.70
CA THR A 111 8.54 -5.50 22.68
C THR A 111 8.38 -7.00 22.35
N GLY A 112 7.31 -7.40 21.67
CA GLY A 112 7.11 -8.74 21.11
C GLY A 112 7.70 -8.93 19.71
N GLY A 113 8.62 -8.06 19.28
CA GLY A 113 9.23 -8.08 17.94
C GLY A 113 8.36 -7.44 16.86
N LEU A 114 8.71 -7.72 15.59
CA LEU A 114 8.06 -7.12 14.42
C LEU A 114 6.56 -7.46 14.39
N SER A 115 5.73 -6.47 14.07
CA SER A 115 4.27 -6.61 13.93
C SER A 115 3.74 -5.72 12.80
N CYS A 116 2.58 -6.09 12.25
CA CYS A 116 1.88 -5.34 11.22
C CYS A 116 0.82 -4.43 11.84
N PHE A 117 0.69 -3.20 11.34
CA PHE A 117 -0.18 -2.16 11.90
C PHE A 117 -1.11 -1.58 10.86
N PHE A 118 -2.35 -1.31 11.25
CA PHE A 118 -3.26 -0.47 10.49
C PHE A 118 -2.93 1.00 10.80
N VAL A 119 -2.64 1.79 9.78
CA VAL A 119 -2.31 3.22 9.95
C VAL A 119 -3.23 4.04 9.05
N PRO A 120 -4.39 4.49 9.55
CA PRO A 120 -5.37 5.23 8.77
C PRO A 120 -4.91 6.69 8.60
N ARG A 121 -5.23 7.30 7.45
CA ARG A 121 -4.87 8.68 7.10
C ARG A 121 -5.57 9.72 7.97
N PHE A 122 -6.75 9.36 8.50
CA PHE A 122 -7.51 10.12 9.49
C PHE A 122 -7.82 9.23 10.70
N LEU A 123 -7.91 9.85 11.87
CA LEU A 123 -8.28 9.22 13.13
C LEU A 123 -9.82 9.18 13.28
N PRO A 124 -10.37 8.39 14.23
CA PRO A 124 -11.82 8.24 14.40
C PRO A 124 -12.56 9.56 14.76
N ASP A 125 -11.85 10.55 15.29
CA ASP A 125 -12.36 11.90 15.58
C ASP A 125 -12.31 12.85 14.35
N GLY A 126 -11.87 12.35 13.20
CA GLY A 126 -11.69 13.12 11.97
C GLY A 126 -10.37 13.90 11.88
N GLN A 127 -9.51 13.89 12.91
CA GLN A 127 -8.20 14.53 12.81
C GLN A 127 -7.28 13.79 11.84
N ARG A 128 -6.36 14.52 11.21
CA ARG A 128 -5.38 13.93 10.28
C ARG A 128 -4.27 13.22 11.06
N ASN A 129 -4.02 11.95 10.74
CA ASN A 129 -2.94 11.15 11.34
C ASN A 129 -1.56 11.74 11.00
N ALA A 130 -0.59 11.61 11.92
CA ALA A 130 0.73 12.23 11.91
C ALA A 130 1.74 11.58 10.93
N ILE A 131 1.29 11.24 9.73
CA ILE A 131 2.13 10.77 8.61
C ILE A 131 2.71 11.99 7.89
N ARG A 132 3.99 12.28 8.13
CA ARG A 132 4.71 13.39 7.48
C ARG A 132 5.32 12.94 6.17
N LEU A 133 4.76 13.37 5.05
CA LEU A 133 5.36 13.17 3.72
C LEU A 133 6.60 14.08 3.60
N GLU A 134 7.79 13.52 3.44
CA GLU A 134 9.05 14.29 3.38
C GLU A 134 9.39 14.75 1.96
N ARG A 135 9.33 13.83 0.98
CA ARG A 135 9.73 14.07 -0.41
C ARG A 135 9.14 13.00 -1.33
N LEU A 136 8.64 13.40 -2.49
CA LEU A 136 8.35 12.47 -3.59
C LEU A 136 9.64 11.88 -4.17
N LYS A 137 9.57 10.65 -4.68
CA LYS A 137 10.65 9.99 -5.40
C LYS A 137 10.60 10.43 -6.86
N ASP A 138 11.69 11.03 -7.34
CA ASP A 138 11.94 11.05 -8.78
C ASP A 138 12.32 9.63 -9.21
N LYS A 139 11.69 9.10 -10.26
CA LYS A 139 11.75 7.68 -10.65
C LYS A 139 11.95 7.52 -12.15
N LEU A 140 12.80 6.57 -12.54
CA LEU A 140 13.03 6.22 -13.95
C LEU A 140 11.72 5.89 -14.69
N GLY A 141 10.88 5.04 -14.10
CA GLY A 141 9.56 4.68 -14.61
C GLY A 141 8.49 4.73 -13.52
N ASN A 142 7.26 4.27 -13.83
CA ASN A 142 6.13 4.26 -12.89
C ASN A 142 5.87 5.67 -12.30
N ARG A 143 6.03 6.73 -13.12
CA ARG A 143 6.01 8.14 -12.70
C ARG A 143 4.60 8.67 -12.38
N SER A 144 3.57 8.05 -12.97
CA SER A 144 2.14 8.25 -12.72
C SER A 144 1.74 7.96 -11.27
N ASN A 145 2.36 6.97 -10.64
CA ASN A 145 2.11 6.61 -9.24
C ASN A 145 2.88 7.53 -8.27
N ALA A 146 2.20 8.11 -7.28
CA ALA A 146 2.86 8.82 -6.20
C ALA A 146 3.64 7.85 -5.28
N SER A 147 4.92 8.14 -5.05
CA SER A 147 5.77 7.39 -4.12
C SER A 147 6.63 8.38 -3.36
N CYS A 148 6.67 8.30 -2.03
CA CYS A 148 7.43 9.23 -1.21
C CYS A 148 8.35 8.51 -0.20
N ARG A 149 9.22 9.30 0.42
CA ARG A 149 9.69 9.03 1.79
C ARG A 149 8.68 9.64 2.76
N SER A 150 8.31 8.90 3.81
CA SER A 150 7.52 9.41 4.93
C SER A 150 8.27 9.27 6.24
N GLY A 151 8.11 10.26 7.13
CA GLY A 151 8.31 10.12 8.56
C GLY A 151 6.97 9.77 9.22
N VAL A 152 7.01 8.92 10.25
CA VAL A 152 5.84 8.57 11.07
C VAL A 152 6.16 9.05 12.48
N SER A 153 5.37 10.00 12.99
CA SER A 153 5.66 10.66 14.27
C SER A 153 4.38 11.07 14.98
N GLY A 154 3.57 10.08 15.38
CA GLY A 154 2.34 10.29 16.14
C GLY A 154 1.30 9.18 15.93
N CYS A 155 0.09 9.46 16.42
CA CYS A 155 -1.03 8.54 16.63
C CYS A 155 -1.82 8.25 15.33
N HIS A 156 -2.36 7.05 15.00
CA HIS A 156 -2.38 5.67 15.57
C HIS A 156 -2.65 4.64 14.38
N TRP A 157 -3.25 3.42 14.42
CA TRP A 157 -4.10 2.66 15.38
C TRP A 157 -4.13 1.12 15.11
N LEU A 158 -3.79 0.31 16.13
CA LEU A 158 -3.98 -1.16 16.23
C LEU A 158 -3.06 -2.10 15.41
N VAL A 159 -2.89 -3.33 15.93
CA VAL A 159 -2.03 -4.40 15.39
C VAL A 159 -2.83 -5.44 14.62
N VAL A 160 -2.42 -5.71 13.39
CA VAL A 160 -2.79 -6.91 12.63
C VAL A 160 -1.86 -8.03 13.11
N GLY A 161 -2.30 -8.77 14.14
CA GLY A 161 -1.60 -9.93 14.72
C GLY A 161 -0.32 -9.59 15.48
N ALA A 162 -0.43 -9.31 16.79
CA ALA A 162 0.71 -9.03 17.66
C ALA A 162 1.65 -10.24 17.82
N GLY A 163 2.96 -10.00 17.84
CA GLY A 163 3.99 -11.04 17.93
C GLY A 163 4.08 -11.98 16.72
N ARG A 164 3.32 -11.70 15.64
CA ARG A 164 3.24 -12.53 14.43
C ARG A 164 3.74 -11.84 13.17
N GLY A 165 4.46 -10.72 13.24
CA GLY A 165 4.65 -9.78 12.11
C GLY A 165 5.18 -10.31 10.77
N ARG A 166 5.77 -11.50 10.68
CA ARG A 166 6.13 -12.18 9.40
C ARG A 166 5.03 -13.08 8.85
N ASN A 167 4.12 -13.52 9.72
CA ASN A 167 2.96 -14.37 9.44
C ASN A 167 1.65 -13.54 9.41
N SER A 168 1.64 -12.31 9.94
CA SER A 168 0.48 -11.39 9.93
C SER A 168 0.62 -10.21 8.96
N SER A 169 1.81 -9.98 8.40
CA SER A 169 1.88 -9.62 6.98
C SER A 169 1.67 -10.92 6.19
N ASP A 170 0.42 -11.24 5.87
CA ASP A 170 0.07 -12.58 5.41
C ASP A 170 0.90 -13.01 4.18
N PRO A 171 1.50 -14.22 4.18
CA PRO A 171 2.09 -14.82 2.97
C PRO A 171 1.16 -14.77 1.75
N GLU A 172 -0.17 -14.81 1.93
CA GLU A 172 -1.18 -14.64 0.89
C GLU A 172 -1.17 -13.23 0.28
N MET A 173 -1.10 -12.17 1.10
CA MET A 173 -0.94 -10.78 0.63
C MET A 173 0.39 -10.61 -0.15
N GLY A 174 1.46 -11.25 0.33
CA GLY A 174 2.73 -11.35 -0.40
C GLY A 174 2.62 -12.14 -1.71
N GLY A 175 1.78 -13.18 -1.76
CA GLY A 175 1.50 -13.99 -2.94
C GLY A 175 0.71 -13.22 -4.00
N MET A 176 -0.41 -12.60 -3.62
CA MET A 176 -1.27 -11.80 -4.51
C MET A 176 -0.48 -10.65 -5.16
N THR A 177 0.29 -9.89 -4.38
CA THR A 177 1.11 -8.80 -4.94
C THR A 177 2.23 -9.28 -5.87
N ARG A 178 2.83 -10.46 -5.62
CA ARG A 178 3.80 -11.08 -6.54
C ARG A 178 3.15 -11.58 -7.83
N PHE A 179 1.96 -12.16 -7.74
CA PHE A 179 1.18 -12.59 -8.91
C PHE A 179 0.83 -11.41 -9.82
N ASP A 180 0.34 -10.30 -9.25
CA ASP A 180 0.06 -9.08 -10.01
C ASP A 180 1.32 -8.46 -10.65
N CYS A 181 2.48 -8.49 -9.97
CA CYS A 181 3.76 -8.08 -10.57
C CYS A 181 4.13 -8.93 -11.81
N ALA A 182 3.92 -10.25 -11.76
CA ALA A 182 4.14 -11.13 -12.90
C ALA A 182 3.11 -10.85 -14.03
N LEU A 183 1.83 -10.71 -13.68
CA LEU A 183 0.74 -10.48 -14.63
C LEU A 183 0.81 -9.11 -15.32
N GLY A 184 1.20 -8.07 -14.59
CA GLY A 184 1.48 -6.73 -15.12
C GLY A 184 2.70 -6.73 -16.05
N SER A 185 3.78 -7.43 -15.68
CA SER A 185 4.95 -7.60 -16.54
C SER A 185 4.61 -8.33 -17.85
N HIS A 186 3.84 -9.41 -17.77
CA HIS A 186 3.34 -10.14 -18.94
C HIS A 186 2.48 -9.25 -19.85
N ALA A 187 1.58 -8.44 -19.27
CA ALA A 187 0.74 -7.53 -20.04
C ALA A 187 1.56 -6.42 -20.75
N MET A 188 2.58 -5.85 -20.09
CA MET A 188 3.49 -4.89 -20.73
C MET A 188 4.27 -5.53 -21.89
N MET A 189 4.77 -6.77 -21.72
CA MET A 189 5.40 -7.53 -22.81
C MET A 189 4.43 -7.79 -23.97
N ARG A 190 3.18 -8.17 -23.69
CA ARG A 190 2.12 -8.34 -24.72
C ARG A 190 1.85 -7.05 -25.49
N ARG A 191 1.80 -5.90 -24.81
CA ARG A 191 1.59 -4.59 -25.47
C ARG A 191 2.78 -4.21 -26.34
N ALA A 192 4.01 -4.40 -25.85
CA ALA A 192 5.23 -4.12 -26.59
C ALA A 192 5.35 -5.00 -27.86
N PHE A 193 5.08 -6.30 -27.73
CA PHE A 193 5.05 -7.22 -28.87
C PHE A 193 4.03 -6.79 -29.93
N PHE A 194 2.79 -6.48 -29.54
CA PHE A 194 1.75 -6.06 -30.48
C PHE A 194 2.07 -4.73 -31.18
N ALA A 195 2.72 -3.79 -30.49
CA ALA A 195 3.18 -2.54 -31.09
C ALA A 195 4.33 -2.77 -32.10
N GLY A 196 5.26 -3.69 -31.79
CA GLY A 196 6.33 -4.08 -32.71
C GLY A 196 5.81 -4.79 -33.96
N ASP A 197 4.92 -5.76 -33.80
CA ASP A 197 4.29 -6.52 -34.89
C ASP A 197 3.51 -5.60 -35.85
N LEU A 198 2.74 -4.65 -35.31
CA LEU A 198 2.05 -3.62 -36.09
C LEU A 198 3.04 -2.70 -36.84
N SER A 199 4.20 -2.40 -36.26
CA SER A 199 5.26 -1.62 -36.93
C SER A 199 5.90 -2.43 -38.06
N CYS A 200 6.25 -3.70 -37.83
CA CYS A 200 6.86 -4.57 -38.84
C CYS A 200 5.92 -4.83 -40.04
N THR A 201 4.62 -4.98 -39.80
CA THR A 201 3.62 -5.19 -40.87
C THR A 201 3.27 -3.93 -41.66
N SER A 202 3.61 -2.74 -41.15
CA SER A 202 3.36 -1.44 -41.82
C SER A 202 4.61 -0.73 -42.34
N THR A 203 5.81 -1.21 -42.02
CA THR A 203 7.10 -0.60 -42.43
C THR A 203 7.78 -1.46 -43.50
N PRO A 204 7.72 -1.10 -44.80
CA PRO A 204 8.41 -1.85 -45.85
C PRO A 204 9.92 -1.62 -45.77
N CYS A 205 10.66 -2.66 -45.40
CA CYS A 205 12.13 -2.67 -45.38
C CYS A 205 12.68 -3.33 -46.64
N PHE A 206 13.14 -2.52 -47.59
CA PHE A 206 14.00 -2.96 -48.70
C PHE A 206 15.43 -2.48 -48.46
N TRP A 207 16.40 -3.36 -48.68
CA TRP A 207 17.84 -3.09 -48.64
C TRP A 207 18.38 -2.97 -50.07
#